data_AF-K0TJD5-F1
#
_entry.id   AF-K0TJD5-F1
#
_cell.length_a   1.000
_cell.length_b   1.000
_cell.length_c   1.000
_cell.angle_alpha   90.00
_cell.angle_beta   90.00
_cell.angle_gamma   90.00
#
_symmetry.space_group_name_H-M   'P 1'
#
loop_
_entity.id
_entity.type
_entity.pdbx_description
1 polymer ?
#
loop_
_entity_poly.entity_id
_entity_poly.type
_entity_poly.pdbx_seq_one_letter_code
_entity_poly.pdbx_strand_id
1 'polypeptide(L)'
;MGQSVSTEAEAVSAAAPLARKQKSKPVVTAINVYPIKSCAEIGVDSASVTSFGFEGDRRFQVVTRLNGDESEWVYVHAQEQGM
;
A
#
# COMPACT_ATOMS: atom_id res chain seq x y z
N MET A 1 58.84 -43.54 5.66
CA MET A 1 59.60 -43.01 4.51
C MET A 1 58.59 -42.75 3.39
N GLY A 2 58.54 -41.52 2.87
CA GLY A 2 57.88 -41.11 1.61
C GLY A 2 56.34 -41.14 1.61
N GLN A 3 55.59 -40.19 1.07
CA GLN A 3 55.87 -38.96 0.31
C GLN A 3 54.69 -37.99 0.51
N SER A 4 55.00 -36.71 0.41
CA SER A 4 54.14 -35.54 0.30
C SER A 4 53.21 -35.57 -0.92
N VAL A 5 51.97 -35.08 -0.78
CA VAL A 5 51.29 -34.38 -1.88
C VAL A 5 50.58 -33.15 -1.32
N SER A 6 51.12 -31.99 -1.68
CA SER A 6 50.46 -30.70 -1.60
C SER A 6 49.41 -30.63 -2.71
N THR A 7 48.22 -30.12 -2.40
CA THR A 7 47.41 -29.41 -3.40
C THR A 7 46.71 -28.25 -2.72
N GLU A 8 47.29 -27.09 -2.95
CA GLU A 8 46.64 -25.80 -2.78
C GLU A 8 45.48 -25.72 -3.79
N ALA A 9 44.30 -25.34 -3.31
CA ALA A 9 43.26 -24.78 -4.14
C ALA A 9 42.74 -23.52 -3.45
N GLU A 10 43.48 -22.46 -3.70
CA GLU A 10 43.08 -21.07 -3.54
C GLU A 10 41.93 -20.77 -4.51
N ALA A 11 40.82 -20.25 -3.98
CA ALA A 11 40.00 -19.24 -4.65
C ALA A 11 39.03 -18.66 -3.61
N VAL A 12 39.48 -17.58 -2.98
CA VAL A 12 38.68 -16.69 -2.16
C VAL A 12 37.62 -16.04 -3.06
N SER A 13 36.40 -16.55 -3.05
CA SER A 13 35.25 -15.79 -3.55
C SER A 13 34.64 -15.02 -2.38
N ALA A 14 35.29 -13.90 -2.04
CA ALA A 14 34.76 -12.91 -1.13
C ALA A 14 33.62 -12.13 -1.82
N ALA A 15 32.50 -12.80 -2.08
CA ALA A 15 31.23 -12.10 -2.16
C ALA A 15 30.80 -11.85 -0.71
N ALA A 16 31.18 -10.68 -0.16
CA ALA A 16 30.63 -10.23 1.11
C ALA A 16 29.09 -10.38 1.03
N PRO A 17 28.43 -11.09 1.96
CA PRO A 17 26.98 -11.15 1.94
C PRO A 17 26.49 -9.71 2.02
N LEU A 18 25.74 -9.26 1.01
CA LEU A 18 25.07 -7.95 1.05
C LEU A 18 24.33 -7.90 2.38
N ALA A 19 24.84 -7.10 3.32
CA ALA A 19 24.33 -7.05 4.67
C ALA A 19 22.85 -6.73 4.56
N ARG A 20 21.99 -7.71 4.89
CA ARG A 20 20.54 -7.57 4.77
C ARG A 20 20.13 -6.48 5.73
N LYS A 21 19.91 -5.26 5.20
CA LYS A 21 19.54 -4.09 5.99
C LYS A 21 18.35 -4.48 6.86
N GLN A 22 18.55 -4.44 8.17
CA GLN A 22 17.57 -4.88 9.15
C GLN A 22 16.31 -4.05 8.92
N LYS A 23 15.20 -4.70 8.52
CA LYS A 23 13.94 -4.02 8.26
C LYS A 23 13.44 -3.45 9.58
N SER A 24 13.46 -2.12 9.72
CA SER A 24 12.73 -1.47 10.81
C SER A 24 11.24 -1.76 10.65
N LYS A 25 10.53 -1.87 11.77
CA LYS A 25 9.07 -1.98 11.75
C LYS A 25 8.51 -0.64 11.27
N PRO A 26 7.62 -0.60 10.28
CA PRO A 26 6.97 0.64 9.89
C PRO A 26 6.17 1.18 11.10
N VAL A 27 6.19 2.49 11.27
CA VAL A 27 5.41 3.20 12.29
C VAL A 27 4.37 4.03 11.55
N VAL A 28 3.11 3.90 11.96
CA VAL A 28 2.01 4.71 11.42
C VAL A 28 2.15 6.11 12.00
N THR A 29 2.28 7.11 11.13
CA THR A 29 2.41 8.53 11.53
C THR A 29 1.09 9.29 11.48
N ALA A 30 0.15 8.85 10.66
CA ALA A 30 -1.18 9.43 10.52
C ALA A 30 -2.16 8.39 9.93
N ILE A 31 -3.44 8.56 10.24
CA ILE A 31 -4.54 7.81 9.62
C ILE A 31 -5.51 8.85 9.05
N ASN A 32 -5.77 8.74 7.75
CA ASN A 32 -6.63 9.68 7.03
C ASN A 32 -7.77 8.91 6.37
N VAL A 33 -9.00 9.39 6.55
CA VAL A 33 -10.21 8.89 5.88
C VAL A 33 -10.70 9.93 4.88
N TYR A 34 -11.11 9.50 3.69
CA TYR A 34 -11.61 10.37 2.62
C TYR A 34 -13.05 10.01 2.29
N PRO A 35 -14.06 10.50 3.05
CA PRO A 35 -15.44 10.06 2.85
C PRO A 35 -15.97 10.31 1.43
N ILE A 36 -15.52 11.41 0.80
CA ILE A 36 -15.87 11.78 -0.57
C ILE A 36 -14.62 11.65 -1.45
N LYS A 37 -14.75 10.90 -2.56
CA LYS A 37 -13.65 10.66 -3.51
C LYS A 37 -13.09 11.98 -4.06
N SER A 38 -11.76 12.06 -4.07
CA SER A 38 -10.98 13.23 -4.55
C SER A 38 -11.17 14.53 -3.75
N CYS A 39 -11.78 14.47 -2.57
CA CYS A 39 -11.92 15.61 -1.66
C CYS A 39 -10.92 15.55 -0.48
N ALA A 40 -11.01 16.52 0.43
CA ALA A 40 -10.14 16.64 1.60
C ALA A 40 -10.23 15.43 2.55
N GLU A 41 -9.12 15.17 3.23
CA GLU A 41 -9.02 14.14 4.27
C GLU A 41 -9.61 14.59 5.60
N ILE A 42 -9.98 13.58 6.39
CA ILE A 42 -10.23 13.69 7.82
C ILE A 42 -9.16 12.88 8.53
N GLY A 43 -8.27 13.56 9.25
CA GLY A 43 -7.29 12.90 10.12
C GLY A 43 -7.98 12.31 11.35
N VAL A 44 -7.65 11.07 11.70
CA VAL A 44 -8.21 10.34 12.84
C VAL A 44 -7.11 9.64 13.64
N ASP A 45 -7.35 9.44 14.93
CA ASP A 45 -6.44 8.69 15.80
C ASP A 45 -6.57 7.17 15.62
N SER A 46 -7.73 6.71 15.16
CA SER A 46 -8.03 5.30 14.91
C SER A 46 -9.13 5.14 13.85
N ALA A 47 -9.10 4.02 13.13
CA ALA A 47 -10.12 3.65 12.16
C ALA A 47 -10.31 2.13 12.13
N SER A 48 -11.54 1.68 11.93
CA SER A 48 -11.86 0.26 11.73
C SER A 48 -11.51 -0.16 10.31
N VAL A 49 -10.81 -1.28 10.16
CA VAL A 49 -10.47 -1.86 8.85
C VAL A 49 -11.55 -2.86 8.45
N THR A 50 -12.07 -2.70 7.24
CA THR A 50 -13.01 -3.62 6.58
C THR A 50 -12.35 -4.26 5.36
N SER A 51 -13.05 -5.18 4.67
CA SER A 51 -12.58 -5.74 3.40
C SER A 51 -12.42 -4.70 2.28
N PHE A 52 -13.05 -3.52 2.41
CA PHE A 52 -13.03 -2.45 1.40
C PHE A 52 -12.07 -1.31 1.73
N GLY A 53 -11.45 -1.30 2.92
CA GLY A 53 -10.63 -0.20 3.43
C GLY A 53 -11.10 0.27 4.81
N PHE A 54 -10.78 1.50 5.19
CA PHE A 54 -11.32 2.06 6.43
C PHE A 54 -12.83 2.23 6.34
N GLU A 55 -13.53 1.95 7.44
CA GLU A 55 -14.95 2.22 7.55
C GLU A 55 -15.23 3.70 7.21
N GLY A 56 -16.13 3.94 6.26
CA GLY A 56 -16.44 5.29 5.79
C GLY A 56 -15.52 5.86 4.69
N ASP A 57 -14.43 5.17 4.30
CA ASP A 57 -13.54 5.67 3.23
C ASP A 57 -14.19 5.57 1.85
N ARG A 58 -14.09 6.67 1.07
CA ARG A 58 -14.59 6.85 -0.30
C ARG A 58 -16.01 6.33 -0.54
N ARG A 59 -16.88 6.49 0.44
CA ARG A 59 -18.28 6.05 0.38
C ARG A 59 -19.11 6.88 -0.58
N PHE A 60 -18.70 8.10 -0.86
CA PHE A 60 -19.37 9.00 -1.79
C PHE A 60 -18.47 9.33 -2.97
N GLN A 61 -19.09 9.43 -4.14
CA GLN A 61 -18.47 9.98 -5.33
C GLN A 61 -19.40 11.02 -5.95
N VAL A 62 -18.84 12.18 -6.29
CA VAL A 62 -19.51 13.16 -7.14
C VAL A 62 -19.46 12.64 -8.58
N VAL A 63 -20.62 12.50 -9.20
CA VAL A 63 -20.75 12.10 -10.60
C VAL A 63 -21.63 13.11 -11.32
N THR A 64 -21.39 13.25 -12.63
CA THR A 64 -22.29 13.97 -13.51
C THR A 64 -23.38 13.01 -13.97
N ARG A 65 -24.64 13.31 -13.64
CA ARG A 65 -25.78 12.61 -14.21
C ARG A 65 -26.19 13.31 -15.50
N LEU A 66 -26.30 12.55 -16.58
CA LEU A 66 -26.80 13.04 -17.85
C LEU A 66 -28.31 12.76 -17.93
N ASN A 67 -29.12 13.81 -18.02
CA ASN A 67 -30.56 13.72 -18.25
C ASN A 67 -30.86 14.38 -19.61
N GLY A 68 -30.63 13.65 -20.70
CA GLY A 68 -30.71 14.22 -22.05
C GLY A 68 -29.58 15.24 -22.28
N ASP A 69 -29.93 16.47 -22.66
CA ASP A 69 -28.97 17.57 -22.91
C ASP A 69 -28.55 18.32 -21.63
N GLU A 70 -29.14 18.00 -20.48
CA GLU A 70 -28.84 18.65 -19.20
C GLU A 70 -27.94 17.77 -18.31
N SER A 71 -27.00 18.40 -17.62
CA SER A 71 -26.09 17.75 -16.68
C SER A 71 -26.29 18.25 -15.26
N GLU A 72 -26.50 17.33 -14.32
CA GLU A 72 -26.63 17.62 -12.89
C GLU A 72 -25.51 16.94 -12.10
N TRP A 73 -24.96 17.64 -11.10
CA TRP A 73 -24.00 17.06 -10.16
C TRP A 73 -24.73 16.35 -9.03
N VAL A 74 -24.53 15.04 -8.90
CA VAL A 74 -25.15 14.23 -7.85
C VAL A 74 -24.09 13.44 -7.08
N TYR A 75 -24.35 13.23 -5.79
CA TYR A 75 -23.56 12.33 -4.95
C TYR A 75 -24.15 10.93 -5.03
N VAL A 76 -23.34 9.95 -5.37
CA VAL A 76 -23.72 8.53 -5.35
C VAL A 76 -22.97 7.78 -4.27
N HIS A 77 -23.63 6.79 -3.69
CA HIS A 77 -23.06 5.95 -2.65
C HIS A 77 -22.39 4.72 -3.28
N ALA A 78 -21.12 4.48 -2.94
CA ALA A 78 -20.30 3.46 -3.59
C ALA A 78 -20.79 2.02 -3.36
N GLN A 79 -21.58 1.72 -2.30
CA GLN A 79 -22.11 0.36 -2.08
C GLN A 79 -23.24 -0.05 -3.03
N GLU A 80 -23.90 0.87 -3.72
CA GLU A 80 -24.99 0.50 -4.65
C GLU A 80 -24.48 0.10 -6.04
N GLN A 81 -23.18 0.24 -6.30
CA GLN A 81 -22.56 -0.21 -7.53
C GLN A 81 -21.81 -1.50 -7.26
N GLY A 82 -22.53 -2.63 -7.28
CA GLY A 82 -21.97 -3.97 -7.07
C GLY A 82 -20.82 -4.26 -8.04
N MET A 83 -19.60 -3.96 -7.60
CA MET A 83 -18.34 -4.22 -8.28
C MET A 83 -17.39 -4.93 -7.32
#